data_AF-A0AAN5CM41-F1
#
_entry.id   AF-A0AAN5CM41-F1
#
_cell.length_a   1.000
_cell.length_b   1.000
_cell.length_c   1.000
_cell.angle_alpha   90.00
_cell.angle_beta   90.00
_cell.angle_gamma   90.00
#
_symmetry.space_group_name_H-M   'P 1'
#
loop_
_entity.id
_entity.type
_entity.pdbx_description
1 polymer ?
#
loop_
_entity_poly.entity_id
_entity_poly.type
_entity_poly.pdbx_seq_one_letter_code
_entity_poly.pdbx_strand_id
1 'polypeptide(L)'
;MVYQHPMFTHRICCCSATVASQVMACIAIVLCAIVAVSNWIYDTPLYLEIYQKYEYFGTILVVTEIFACFLVFVACYKIRPSFVLPIIVIQIWNSISIVGTGIWIIIYLWDGLDSWDIVNIICEYAFSLLISLFVLHCHVCCFKLLSFMGVSAHHHHCGPPHYYA
;
A
#
# COMPACT_ATOMS: atom_id res chain seq x y z
N MET A 1 -12.90 -26.35 11.96
CA MET A 1 -11.67 -25.82 12.58
C MET A 1 -10.58 -25.90 11.53
N VAL A 2 -10.24 -24.78 10.89
CA VAL A 2 -9.18 -24.75 9.88
C VAL A 2 -7.86 -24.74 10.63
N TYR A 3 -7.08 -25.81 10.52
CA TYR A 3 -5.72 -25.91 11.06
C TYR A 3 -4.87 -24.78 10.48
N GLN A 4 -4.62 -23.73 11.26
CA GLN A 4 -3.56 -22.78 10.94
C GLN A 4 -2.24 -23.43 11.33
N HIS A 5 -1.43 -23.76 10.32
CA HIS A 5 -0.02 -24.07 10.54
C HIS A 5 0.62 -22.91 11.33
N PRO A 6 1.37 -23.19 12.42
CA PRO A 6 1.92 -22.20 13.34
C PRO A 6 3.14 -21.46 12.77
N MET A 7 3.21 -21.23 11.45
CA MET A 7 4.41 -20.69 10.81
C MET A 7 4.56 -19.17 10.91
N PHE A 8 3.48 -18.43 11.22
CA PHE A 8 3.56 -16.98 11.43
C PHE A 8 2.86 -16.57 12.72
N THR A 9 3.66 -16.18 13.71
CA THR A 9 3.15 -15.62 14.95
C THR A 9 2.54 -14.24 14.69
N HIS A 10 1.52 -13.87 15.45
CA HIS A 10 0.77 -12.61 15.27
C HIS A 10 1.67 -11.37 15.13
N ARG A 11 2.75 -11.33 15.92
CA ARG A 11 3.73 -10.24 15.89
C ARG A 11 4.41 -10.12 14.53
N ILE A 12 4.72 -11.22 13.86
CA ILE A 12 5.44 -11.19 12.58
C ILE A 12 4.55 -10.57 11.50
N CYS A 13 3.27 -10.97 11.37
CA CYS A 13 2.40 -10.40 10.34
C CYS A 13 2.08 -8.91 10.55
N CYS A 14 1.84 -8.47 11.79
CA CYS A 14 1.59 -7.06 12.09
C CYS A 14 2.85 -6.19 11.92
N CYS A 15 4.01 -6.68 12.36
CA CYS A 15 5.28 -5.99 12.15
C CYS A 15 5.64 -5.93 10.66
N SER A 16 5.49 -7.03 9.93
CA SER A 16 5.75 -7.05 8.48
C SER A 16 4.82 -6.12 7.72
N ALA A 17 3.52 -6.07 8.06
CA ALA A 17 2.60 -5.12 7.44
C ALA A 17 2.95 -3.66 7.74
N THR A 18 3.35 -3.36 8.98
CA THR A 18 3.74 -1.99 9.38
C THR A 18 5.04 -1.57 8.69
N VAL A 19 6.05 -2.44 8.67
CA VAL A 19 7.34 -2.18 8.01
C VAL A 19 7.15 -2.06 6.50
N ALA A 20 6.33 -2.92 5.88
CA ALA A 20 6.03 -2.84 4.46
C ALA A 20 5.40 -1.49 4.09
N SER A 21 4.42 -1.00 4.86
CA SER A 21 3.85 0.32 4.64
C SER A 21 4.88 1.44 4.82
N GLN A 22 5.70 1.39 5.88
CA GLN A 22 6.72 2.41 6.13
C GLN A 22 7.75 2.50 5.00
N VAL A 23 8.20 1.35 4.49
CA VAL A 23 9.13 1.29 3.35
C VAL A 23 8.47 1.89 2.11
N MET A 24 7.21 1.56 1.83
CA MET A 24 6.48 2.14 0.70
C MET A 24 6.32 3.66 0.82
N ALA A 25 5.97 4.18 2.00
CA ALA A 25 5.87 5.61 2.22
C ALA A 25 7.23 6.32 2.04
N CYS A 26 8.33 5.73 2.51
CA CYS A 26 9.67 6.28 2.30
C CYS A 26 10.04 6.34 0.82
N ILE A 27 9.80 5.25 0.07
CA ILE A 27 10.04 5.19 -1.37
C ILE A 27 9.21 6.27 -2.08
N ALA A 28 7.93 6.39 -1.74
CA ALA A 28 7.02 7.36 -2.32
C ALA A 28 7.49 8.81 -2.07
N ILE A 29 7.95 9.13 -0.85
CA ILE A 29 8.52 10.44 -0.50
C ILE A 29 9.78 10.73 -1.32
N VAL A 30 10.70 9.75 -1.45
CA VAL A 30 11.93 9.92 -2.22
C VAL A 30 11.64 10.16 -3.69
N LEU A 31 10.71 9.41 -4.29
CA LEU A 31 10.31 9.60 -5.68
C LEU A 31 9.69 10.98 -5.91
N CYS A 32 8.80 11.45 -5.02
CA CYS A 32 8.27 12.81 -5.09
C CYS A 32 9.36 13.88 -4.96
N ALA A 33 10.35 13.67 -4.09
CA ALA A 33 11.48 14.59 -3.95
C ALA A 33 12.33 14.66 -5.23
N ILE A 34 12.58 13.52 -5.89
CA ILE A 34 13.31 13.47 -7.17
C ILE A 34 12.55 14.23 -8.25
N VAL A 35 11.23 14.04 -8.37
CA VAL A 35 10.41 14.76 -9.34
C VAL A 35 10.43 16.27 -9.06
N ALA A 36 10.26 16.69 -7.81
CA ALA A 36 10.30 18.09 -7.42
C ALA A 36 11.66 18.74 -7.72
N VAL A 37 12.75 18.06 -7.42
CA VAL A 37 14.11 18.52 -7.75
C VAL A 37 14.32 18.59 -9.26
N SER A 38 13.81 17.63 -10.02
CA SER A 38 13.92 17.62 -11.48
C SER A 38 13.17 18.81 -12.09
N ASN A 39 11.95 19.07 -11.65
CA ASN A 39 11.17 20.24 -12.07
C ASN A 39 11.89 21.55 -11.74
N TRP A 40 12.56 21.63 -10.58
CA TRP A 40 13.35 22.80 -10.22
C TRP A 40 14.59 22.99 -11.10
N ILE A 41 15.30 21.91 -11.42
CA ILE A 41 16.53 21.96 -12.24
C ILE A 41 16.23 22.35 -13.70
N TYR A 42 15.11 21.91 -14.26
CA TYR A 42 14.78 22.13 -15.67
C TYR A 42 13.95 23.40 -15.94
N ASP A 43 13.72 24.25 -14.94
CA ASP A 43 13.00 25.53 -15.05
C ASP A 43 11.67 25.41 -15.83
N THR A 44 11.00 24.26 -15.70
CA THR A 44 9.73 24.03 -16.36
C THR A 44 8.65 24.87 -15.65
N PRO A 45 7.92 25.75 -16.37
CA PRO A 45 6.90 26.55 -15.75
C PRO A 45 5.82 25.64 -15.16
N LEU A 46 5.50 25.85 -13.88
CA LEU A 46 4.43 25.22 -13.07
C LEU A 46 3.01 25.25 -13.70
N TYR A 47 2.88 25.75 -14.92
CA TYR A 47 1.65 26.16 -15.61
C TYR A 47 1.24 25.23 -16.77
N LEU A 48 1.88 24.08 -16.97
CA LEU A 48 1.36 23.06 -17.87
C LEU A 48 0.27 22.27 -17.13
N GLU A 49 -0.96 22.79 -17.20
CA GLU A 49 -2.21 22.32 -16.55
C GLU A 49 -2.55 20.83 -16.75
N ILE A 50 -1.83 20.13 -17.63
CA ILE A 50 -1.93 18.67 -17.82
C ILE A 50 -0.93 17.93 -16.91
N TYR A 51 0.33 18.37 -16.81
CA TYR A 51 1.36 17.77 -15.94
C TYR A 51 1.08 18.01 -14.45
N GLN A 52 0.51 19.18 -14.11
CA GLN A 52 0.13 19.53 -12.74
C GLN A 52 -0.94 18.59 -12.17
N LYS A 53 -1.81 18.00 -13.03
CA LYS A 53 -2.80 16.99 -12.63
C LYS A 53 -2.16 15.68 -12.17
N TYR A 54 -1.01 15.31 -12.74
CA TYR A 54 -0.28 14.07 -12.43
C TYR A 54 0.70 14.25 -11.25
N GLU A 55 1.31 15.44 -11.09
CA GLU A 55 2.08 15.78 -9.88
C GLU A 55 1.16 15.83 -8.64
N TYR A 56 -0.07 16.34 -8.82
CA TYR A 56 -1.10 16.28 -7.78
C TYR A 56 -1.54 14.84 -7.49
N PHE A 57 -1.62 13.98 -8.50
CA PHE A 57 -1.94 12.56 -8.31
C PHE A 57 -0.81 11.83 -7.55
N GLY A 58 0.46 12.10 -7.87
CA GLY A 58 1.61 11.61 -7.11
C GLY A 58 1.58 12.07 -5.66
N THR A 59 1.32 13.37 -5.43
CA THR A 59 1.21 13.94 -4.09
C THR A 59 0.03 13.33 -3.31
N ILE A 60 -1.13 13.14 -3.95
CA ILE A 60 -2.29 12.45 -3.35
C ILE A 60 -1.90 11.02 -2.98
N LEU A 61 -1.22 10.29 -3.87
CA LEU A 61 -0.77 8.92 -3.59
C LEU A 61 0.17 8.90 -2.37
N VAL A 62 1.15 9.78 -2.29
CA VAL A 62 2.05 9.88 -1.12
C VAL A 62 1.28 10.20 0.16
N VAL A 63 0.37 11.17 0.13
CA VAL A 63 -0.46 11.51 1.29
C VAL A 63 -1.33 10.32 1.70
N THR A 64 -1.90 9.59 0.75
CA THR A 64 -2.70 8.39 1.04
C THR A 64 -1.86 7.25 1.60
N GLU A 65 -0.60 7.09 1.17
CA GLU A 65 0.34 6.08 1.69
C GLU A 65 0.81 6.43 3.12
N ILE A 66 1.08 7.70 3.40
CA ILE A 66 1.38 8.18 4.77
C ILE A 66 0.17 7.96 5.68
N PHE A 67 -1.03 8.28 5.19
CA PHE A 67 -2.26 8.05 5.93
C PHE A 67 -2.51 6.56 6.17
N ALA A 68 -2.26 5.72 5.16
CA ALA A 68 -2.33 4.27 5.28
C ALA A 68 -1.33 3.74 6.31
N CYS A 69 -0.08 4.22 6.33
CA CYS A 69 0.91 3.89 7.37
C CYS A 69 0.40 4.18 8.78
N PHE A 70 -0.16 5.38 8.97
CA PHE A 70 -0.72 5.78 10.26
C PHE A 70 -1.89 4.89 10.65
N LEU A 71 -2.80 4.58 9.72
CA LEU A 71 -3.92 3.69 9.96
C LEU A 71 -3.48 2.26 10.30
N VAL A 72 -2.43 1.73 9.67
CA VAL A 72 -1.91 0.37 9.96
C VAL A 72 -1.36 0.34 11.36
N PHE A 73 -0.60 1.37 11.74
CA PHE A 73 -0.05 1.50 13.08
C PHE A 73 -1.16 1.56 14.14
N VAL A 74 -2.18 2.40 13.93
CA VAL A 74 -3.33 2.50 14.84
C VAL A 74 -4.13 1.20 14.87
N ALA A 75 -4.34 0.54 13.73
CA ALA A 75 -5.06 -0.73 13.64
C ALA A 75 -4.37 -1.84 14.43
N CYS A 76 -3.04 -1.93 14.33
CA CYS A 76 -2.23 -2.88 15.09
C CYS A 76 -2.20 -2.54 16.59
N TYR A 77 -2.05 -1.25 16.94
CA TYR A 77 -2.02 -0.80 18.34
C TYR A 77 -3.37 -1.00 19.05
N LYS A 78 -4.48 -0.71 18.38
CA LYS A 78 -5.84 -0.83 18.95
C LYS A 78 -6.51 -2.19 18.69
N ILE A 79 -5.84 -3.11 17.97
CA ILE A 79 -6.37 -4.42 17.56
C ILE A 79 -7.76 -4.26 16.91
N ARG A 80 -7.89 -3.31 15.97
CA ARG A 80 -9.16 -3.01 15.30
C ARG A 80 -9.07 -3.32 13.81
N PRO A 81 -9.62 -4.45 13.35
CA PRO A 81 -9.53 -4.86 11.94
C PRO A 81 -10.26 -3.89 11.00
N SER A 82 -11.27 -3.15 11.49
CA SER A 82 -12.03 -2.17 10.70
C SER A 82 -11.16 -1.07 10.09
N PHE A 83 -10.04 -0.72 10.72
CA PHE A 83 -9.11 0.27 10.18
C PHE A 83 -8.21 -0.27 9.07
N VAL A 84 -8.07 -1.60 8.93
CA VAL A 84 -7.26 -2.22 7.88
C VAL A 84 -8.02 -2.32 6.54
N LEU A 85 -9.36 -2.36 6.58
CA LEU A 85 -10.20 -2.35 5.37
C LEU A 85 -9.95 -1.16 4.43
N PRO A 86 -9.98 0.11 4.89
CA PRO A 86 -9.69 1.25 4.01
C PRO A 86 -8.27 1.19 3.43
N ILE A 87 -7.30 0.63 4.16
CA ILE A 87 -5.92 0.47 3.70
C ILE A 87 -5.85 -0.51 2.53
N ILE A 88 -6.54 -1.65 2.63
CA ILE A 88 -6.64 -2.63 1.55
C ILE A 88 -7.26 -1.98 0.30
N VAL A 89 -8.32 -1.18 0.48
CA VAL A 89 -8.97 -0.46 -0.64
C VAL A 89 -8.01 0.53 -1.29
N ILE A 90 -7.27 1.32 -0.50
CA ILE A 90 -6.25 2.26 -1.01
C ILE A 90 -5.17 1.50 -1.79
N GLN A 91 -4.67 0.37 -1.29
CA GLN A 91 -3.63 -0.41 -1.97
C GLN A 91 -4.11 -1.04 -3.28
N ILE A 92 -5.37 -1.48 -3.35
CA ILE A 92 -5.98 -1.96 -4.61
C ILE A 92 -6.07 -0.80 -5.60
N TRP A 93 -6.53 0.36 -5.16
CA TRP A 93 -6.59 1.56 -5.98
C TRP A 93 -5.22 1.97 -6.52
N ASN A 94 -4.18 1.89 -5.68
CA ASN A 94 -2.81 2.16 -6.07
C ASN A 94 -2.32 1.17 -7.14
N SER A 95 -2.62 -0.12 -6.96
CA SER A 95 -2.28 -1.16 -7.94
C SER A 95 -2.93 -0.93 -9.32
N ILE A 96 -4.21 -0.52 -9.33
CA ILE A 96 -4.92 -0.14 -10.57
C ILE A 96 -4.28 1.10 -11.19
N SER A 97 -3.89 2.08 -10.36
CA SER A 97 -3.26 3.32 -10.82
C SER A 97 -1.89 3.07 -11.47
N ILE A 98 -1.09 2.14 -10.94
CA ILE A 98 0.19 1.71 -11.53
C ILE A 98 -0.04 1.17 -12.95
N VAL A 99 -0.99 0.24 -13.12
CA VAL A 99 -1.31 -0.35 -14.43
C VAL A 99 -1.83 0.71 -15.40
N GLY A 100 -2.76 1.54 -14.95
CA GLY A 100 -3.34 2.61 -15.78
C GLY A 100 -2.29 3.61 -16.25
N THR A 101 -1.36 4.00 -15.36
CA THR A 101 -0.27 4.93 -15.68
C THR A 101 0.71 4.31 -16.68
N GLY A 102 1.08 3.04 -16.49
CA GLY A 102 1.98 2.34 -17.42
C GLY A 102 1.40 2.25 -18.84
N ILE A 103 0.12 1.86 -18.97
CA ILE A 103 -0.57 1.81 -20.27
C ILE A 103 -0.65 3.21 -20.89
N TRP A 104 -1.01 4.22 -20.09
CA TRP A 104 -1.12 5.59 -20.57
C TRP A 104 0.19 6.14 -21.13
N ILE A 105 1.31 5.93 -20.43
CA ILE A 105 2.63 6.39 -20.88
C ILE A 105 3.02 5.75 -22.21
N ILE A 106 2.79 4.44 -22.35
CA ILE A 106 3.07 3.73 -23.60
C ILE A 106 2.24 4.31 -24.75
N ILE A 107 0.96 4.61 -24.53
CA ILE A 107 0.09 5.22 -25.55
C ILE A 107 0.53 6.65 -25.87
N TYR A 108 0.84 7.45 -24.85
CA TYR A 108 1.15 8.87 -25.01
C TYR A 108 2.49 9.10 -25.71
N LEU A 109 3.49 8.28 -25.41
CA LEU A 109 4.83 8.37 -26.00
C LEU A 109 5.05 7.39 -27.15
N TRP A 110 3.98 6.76 -27.66
CA TRP A 110 4.07 5.67 -28.64
C TRP A 110 4.95 5.99 -29.85
N ASP A 111 4.82 7.20 -30.40
CA ASP A 111 5.57 7.63 -31.59
C ASP A 111 7.03 8.05 -31.30
N GLY A 112 7.40 8.17 -30.02
CA GLY A 112 8.72 8.63 -29.57
C GLY A 112 9.52 7.61 -28.75
N LEU A 113 8.98 6.42 -28.51
CA LEU A 113 9.64 5.37 -27.74
C LEU A 113 10.30 4.35 -28.67
N ASP A 114 11.57 4.05 -28.41
CA ASP A 114 12.20 2.90 -29.02
C ASP A 114 11.67 1.59 -28.40
N SER A 115 11.83 0.48 -29.13
CA SER A 115 11.42 -0.84 -28.65
C SER A 115 12.06 -1.23 -27.30
N TRP A 116 13.27 -0.73 -27.03
CA TRP A 116 13.96 -0.91 -25.76
C TRP A 116 13.30 -0.11 -24.63
N ASP A 117 12.85 1.11 -24.90
CA ASP A 117 12.19 1.96 -23.91
C ASP A 117 10.83 1.40 -23.50
N ILE A 118 10.07 0.86 -24.45
CA ILE A 118 8.80 0.19 -24.18
C ILE A 118 9.00 -0.99 -23.22
N VAL A 119 10.02 -1.82 -23.46
CA VAL A 119 10.34 -2.96 -22.58
C VAL A 119 10.73 -2.49 -21.18
N ASN A 120 11.56 -1.45 -21.08
CA ASN A 120 11.96 -0.89 -19.79
C ASN A 120 10.75 -0.36 -19.00
N ILE A 121 9.85 0.39 -19.65
CA ILE A 121 8.62 0.88 -19.04
C ILE A 121 7.77 -0.30 -18.54
N ILE A 122 7.55 -1.32 -19.37
CA ILE A 122 6.78 -2.50 -18.96
C ILE A 122 7.42 -3.19 -17.74
N CYS A 123 8.74 -3.38 -17.74
CA CYS A 123 9.46 -4.01 -16.64
C CYS A 123 9.36 -3.19 -15.34
N GLU A 124 9.50 -1.87 -15.41
CA GLU A 124 9.41 -0.97 -14.27
C GLU A 124 8.01 -0.98 -13.62
N TYR A 125 6.96 -0.85 -14.43
CA TYR A 125 5.57 -0.89 -13.94
C TYR A 125 5.17 -2.29 -13.46
N ALA A 126 5.68 -3.36 -14.08
CA ALA A 126 5.46 -4.74 -13.63
C ALA A 126 6.13 -5.00 -12.27
N PHE A 127 7.38 -4.54 -12.08
CA PHE A 127 8.08 -4.66 -10.81
C PHE A 127 7.39 -3.85 -9.70
N SER A 128 6.97 -2.62 -10.02
CA SER A 128 6.20 -1.77 -9.10
C SER A 128 4.87 -2.41 -8.68
N LEU A 129 4.17 -3.04 -9.63
CA LEU A 129 2.94 -3.78 -9.35
C LEU A 129 3.19 -4.99 -8.44
N LEU A 130 4.27 -5.75 -8.66
CA LEU A 130 4.63 -6.88 -7.80
C LEU A 130 4.87 -6.45 -6.35
N ILE A 131 5.57 -5.33 -6.15
CA ILE A 131 5.77 -4.75 -4.81
C ILE A 131 4.42 -4.35 -4.19
N SER A 132 3.58 -3.64 -4.93
CA SER A 132 2.25 -3.23 -4.46
C SER A 132 1.38 -4.42 -4.05
N LEU A 133 1.38 -5.50 -4.85
CA LEU A 133 0.65 -6.73 -4.56
C LEU A 133 1.21 -7.47 -3.34
N PHE A 134 2.52 -7.45 -3.12
CA PHE A 134 3.14 -8.01 -1.93
C PHE A 134 2.70 -7.26 -0.66
N VAL A 135 2.65 -5.93 -0.72
CA VAL A 135 2.17 -5.08 0.39
C VAL A 135 0.68 -5.34 0.65
N LEU A 136 -0.12 -5.44 -0.42
CA LEU A 136 -1.54 -5.82 -0.32
C LEU A 136 -1.71 -7.18 0.37
N HIS A 137 -0.89 -8.16 0.01
CA HIS A 137 -0.90 -9.48 0.67
C HIS A 137 -0.60 -9.35 2.18
N CYS A 138 0.39 -8.55 2.56
CA CYS A 138 0.70 -8.28 3.97
C CYS A 138 -0.50 -7.67 4.72
N HIS A 139 -1.21 -6.71 4.11
CA HIS A 139 -2.41 -6.09 4.70
C HIS A 139 -3.58 -7.06 4.83
N VAL A 140 -3.84 -7.89 3.82
CA VAL A 140 -4.88 -8.92 3.87
C VAL A 140 -4.58 -9.96 4.95
N CYS A 141 -3.32 -10.39 5.07
CA CYS A 141 -2.87 -11.27 6.15
C CYS A 141 -3.07 -10.63 7.53
N CYS A 142 -2.71 -9.36 7.68
CA CYS A 142 -2.92 -8.60 8.91
C CYS A 142 -4.42 -8.49 9.27
N PHE A 143 -5.27 -8.16 8.30
CA PHE A 143 -6.72 -8.07 8.50
C PHE A 143 -7.33 -9.41 8.95
N LYS A 144 -6.98 -10.51 8.27
CA LYS A 144 -7.49 -11.84 8.59
C LYS A 144 -7.12 -12.24 10.01
N LEU A 145 -5.88 -12.00 10.40
CA LEU A 145 -5.35 -12.28 11.74
C LEU A 145 -6.07 -11.45 12.82
N LEU A 146 -6.20 -10.13 12.63
CA LEU A 146 -6.90 -9.24 13.57
C LEU A 146 -8.39 -9.58 13.69
N SER A 147 -9.03 -10.02 12.60
CA SER A 147 -10.45 -10.43 12.60
C SER A 147 -10.67 -11.68 13.45
N PHE A 148 -9.79 -12.69 13.37
CA PHE A 148 -9.89 -13.89 14.22
C PHE A 148 -9.65 -13.59 15.70
N MET A 149 -8.78 -12.63 16.01
CA MET A 149 -8.55 -12.21 17.40
C MET A 149 -9.70 -11.36 17.95
N GLY A 150 -10.30 -10.48 17.15
CA GLY A 150 -11.49 -9.74 17.55
C GLY A 150 -12.66 -10.66 17.91
N VAL A 151 -12.83 -11.76 17.18
CA VAL A 151 -13.82 -12.80 17.49
C VAL A 151 -13.45 -13.58 18.76
N SER A 152 -12.17 -13.93 18.96
CA SER A 152 -11.71 -14.65 20.16
C SER A 152 -11.81 -13.81 21.43
N ALA A 153 -11.54 -12.50 21.36
CA ALA A 153 -11.70 -11.57 22.49
C ALA A 153 -13.17 -11.41 22.92
N HIS A 154 -14.10 -11.51 21.96
CA HIS A 154 -15.54 -11.52 22.27
C HIS A 154 -16.00 -12.82 22.96
N HIS A 155 -15.28 -13.94 22.82
CA HIS A 155 -15.61 -15.18 23.52
C HIS A 155 -15.08 -15.26 24.96
N HIS A 156 -14.13 -14.40 25.36
CA HIS A 156 -13.66 -14.36 26.75
C HIS A 156 -14.50 -13.48 27.68
N HIS A 157 -15.52 -12.79 27.17
CA HIS A 157 -16.50 -12.05 27.98
C HIS A 157 -17.75 -12.87 28.36
N CYS A 158 -17.86 -14.12 27.91
CA CYS A 158 -18.79 -15.08 28.51
C CYS A 158 -18.03 -15.79 29.64
N GLY A 159 -18.38 -15.44 30.89
CA GLY A 159 -17.63 -15.76 32.09
C GLY A 159 -17.35 -17.26 32.34
N PRO A 160 -16.42 -17.57 33.27
CA PRO A 160 -16.16 -18.95 33.65
C PRO A 160 -17.44 -19.56 34.24
N PRO A 161 -17.81 -20.81 33.90
CA PRO A 161 -18.75 -21.53 34.73
C PRO A 161 -18.07 -21.72 36.09
N HIS A 162 -18.63 -21.07 37.10
CA HIS A 162 -18.36 -21.36 38.50
C HIS A 162 -18.57 -22.86 38.72
N TYR A 163 -17.47 -23.61 38.82
CA TYR A 163 -17.48 -24.91 39.43
C TYR A 163 -17.53 -24.69 40.94
N TYR A 164 -18.73 -24.82 41.51
CA TYR A 164 -18.91 -25.09 42.93
C TYR A 164 -18.37 -26.49 43.23
N ALA A 165 -17.43 -26.58 44.15
CA ALA A 165 -17.11 -27.77 44.92
C ALA A 165 -16.84 -27.32 46.36
#